data_AF-A0AAE1E6A4-F1
#
_entry.id   AF-A0AAE1E6A4-F1
#
_cell.length_a   1.000
_cell.length_b   1.000
_cell.length_c   1.000
_cell.angle_alpha   90.00
_cell.angle_beta   90.00
_cell.angle_gamma   90.00
#
_symmetry.space_group_name_H-M   'P 1'
#
loop_
_entity.id
_entity.type
_entity.pdbx_description
1 polymer ?
#
loop_
_entity_poly.entity_id
_entity_poly.type
_entity_poly.pdbx_seq_one_letter_code
_entity_poly.pdbx_strand_id
1 'polypeptide(L)' 'HFLLRKKLVHPELQHQLHQFDKEVGPLDEMFQDGSAYVLGRMNKDCWYLYTLDDGGVEQPDQTFEVSFN' A
#
# COMPACT_ATOMS: atom_id res chain seq x y z
N HIS A 1 1.75 -8.96 7.89
CA HIS A 1 1.79 -8.99 6.39
C HIS A 1 1.61 -7.58 5.82
N PHE A 2 2.27 -7.21 4.71
CA PHE A 2 2.14 -5.88 4.11
C PHE A 2 2.05 -5.91 2.58
N LEU A 3 1.31 -4.95 2.00
CA LEU A 3 1.28 -4.62 0.56
C LEU A 3 1.79 -3.19 0.39
N LEU A 4 2.92 -3.03 -0.30
CA LEU A 4 3.54 -1.74 -0.57
C LEU A 4 3.67 -1.55 -2.09
N ARG A 5 3.24 -0.40 -2.62
CA ARG A 5 3.47 -0.04 -4.02
C ARG A 5 3.67 1.46 -4.22
N LYS A 6 4.57 1.83 -5.13
CA LYS A 6 4.68 3.20 -5.62
C LYS A 6 3.50 3.52 -6.54
N LYS A 7 3.00 4.76 -6.49
CA LYS A 7 2.02 5.26 -7.46
C LYS A 7 2.60 5.17 -8.87
N LEU A 8 1.82 4.62 -9.80
CA LEU A 8 2.23 4.53 -11.20
C LEU A 8 2.17 5.90 -11.88
N VAL A 9 3.02 6.09 -12.88
CA VAL A 9 3.06 7.32 -13.70
C VAL A 9 1.75 7.54 -14.45
N HIS A 10 1.09 6.45 -14.86
CA HIS A 10 -0.19 6.46 -15.60
C HIS A 10 -1.22 5.55 -14.91
N PRO A 11 -1.83 5.98 -13.78
CA PRO A 11 -2.79 5.18 -13.03
C PRO A 11 -4.04 4.78 -13.83
N GLU A 12 -4.41 5.58 -14.82
CA GLU A 12 -5.56 5.36 -15.70
C GLU A 12 -5.40 4.17 -16.64
N LEU A 13 -4.16 3.72 -16.89
CA LEU A 13 -3.88 2.54 -17.70
C LEU A 13 -4.02 1.24 -16.88
N GLN A 14 -4.14 1.33 -15.56
CA GLN A 14 -4.41 0.16 -14.75
C GLN A 14 -5.83 -0.34 -14.96
N HIS A 15 -6.01 -1.65 -14.85
CA HIS A 15 -7.33 -2.22 -14.71
C HIS A 15 -8.05 -1.55 -13.54
N GLN A 16 -9.34 -1.26 -13.68
CA GLN A 16 -10.07 -0.45 -12.69
C GLN A 16 -9.95 -0.97 -11.26
N LEU A 17 -9.76 -2.28 -11.07
CA LEU A 17 -9.60 -2.92 -9.76
C LEU A 17 -8.28 -2.55 -9.04
N HIS A 18 -7.26 -2.06 -9.74
CA HIS A 18 -5.95 -1.74 -9.17
C HIS A 18 -5.77 -0.25 -8.83
N GLN A 19 -6.86 0.51 -8.81
CA GLN A 19 -6.87 1.82 -8.16
C GLN A 19 -6.83 1.60 -6.66
N PHE A 20 -6.00 2.34 -5.93
CA PHE A 20 -5.70 2.00 -4.52
C PHE A 20 -6.95 1.92 -3.65
N ASP A 21 -7.87 2.88 -3.79
CA ASP A 21 -9.13 2.87 -3.05
C ASP A 21 -10.00 1.64 -3.33
N LYS A 22 -9.86 1.02 -4.52
CA LYS A 22 -10.56 -0.21 -4.90
C LYS A 22 -9.83 -1.47 -4.49
N GLU A 23 -8.53 -1.40 -4.23
CA GLU A 23 -7.75 -2.50 -3.64
C GLU A 23 -8.03 -2.62 -2.14
N VAL A 24 -8.27 -1.50 -1.45
CA VAL A 24 -8.53 -1.48 0.00
C VAL A 24 -9.80 -2.25 0.37
N GLY A 25 -10.91 -2.10 -0.37
CA GLY A 25 -12.17 -2.79 -0.04
C GLY A 25 -12.04 -4.33 0.05
N PRO A 26 -11.52 -5.01 -0.99
CA PRO A 26 -11.26 -6.46 -0.92
C PRO A 26 -10.25 -6.86 0.17
N LEU A 27 -9.28 -6.00 0.49
CA LEU A 27 -8.32 -6.26 1.55
C LEU A 27 -8.98 -6.14 2.93
N ASP A 28 -9.87 -5.18 3.14
CA ASP A 28 -10.67 -5.03 4.37
C ASP A 28 -11.67 -6.18 4.53
N GLU A 29 -12.23 -6.70 3.43
CA GLU A 29 -13.08 -7.90 3.46
C GLU A 29 -12.30 -9.17 3.84
N MET A 30 -11.02 -9.24 3.45
CA MET A 30 -10.16 -10.39 3.72
C MET A 30 -9.48 -10.33 5.09
N PHE A 31 -9.25 -9.13 5.64
CA PHE A 31 -8.51 -8.93 6.89
C PHE A 31 -9.24 -7.96 7.83
N GLN A 32 -9.51 -8.38 9.06
CA GLN A 32 -10.25 -7.58 10.04
C GLN A 32 -9.48 -6.38 10.61
N ASP A 33 -8.16 -6.48 10.74
CA ASP A 33 -7.31 -5.48 11.40
C ASP A 33 -6.38 -4.78 10.40
N GLY A 34 -6.91 -4.51 9.22
CA GLY A 34 -6.21 -3.82 8.14
C GLY A 34 -6.16 -2.31 8.30
N SER A 35 -5.11 -1.69 7.76
CA SER A 35 -4.99 -0.24 7.68
C SER A 35 -4.27 0.19 6.42
N ALA A 36 -4.89 1.12 5.69
CA ALA A 36 -4.38 1.71 4.47
C ALA A 36 -3.75 3.09 4.73
N TYR A 37 -2.60 3.36 4.11
CA TYR A 37 -1.83 4.58 4.25
C TYR A 37 -1.37 5.09 2.89
N VAL A 38 -1.35 6.41 2.74
CA VAL A 38 -0.69 7.10 1.63
C VAL A 38 0.52 7.85 2.17
N LEU A 39 1.70 7.48 1.71
CA LEU A 39 2.97 8.06 2.14
C LEU A 39 3.49 9.02 1.06
N GLY A 40 3.62 10.30 1.39
CA GLY A 40 4.07 11.34 0.47
C GLY A 40 2.92 12.23 0.00
N ARG A 41 3.08 12.84 -1.18
CA ARG A 41 2.13 13.85 -1.68
C ARG A 41 1.17 13.20 -2.68
N MET A 42 -0.12 13.14 -2.35
CA MET A 42 -1.14 12.52 -3.21
C MET A 42 -1.18 13.08 -4.64
N ASN A 43 -0.92 14.38 -4.79
CA ASN A 43 -0.86 15.07 -6.08
C ASN A 43 0.48 14.91 -6.83
N LYS A 44 1.44 14.18 -6.28
CA LYS A 44 2.74 13.86 -6.89
C LYS A 44 3.06 12.38 -6.67
N ASP A 45 4.34 12.07 -6.51
CA ASP A 45 4.83 10.76 -6.09
C ASP A 45 4.38 10.48 -4.66
N CYS A 46 3.65 9.38 -4.52
CA CYS A 46 3.30 8.81 -3.25
C CYS A 46 3.40 7.29 -3.31
N TRP A 47 3.51 6.70 -2.13
CA TRP A 47 3.45 5.26 -1.93
C TRP A 47 2.14 4.91 -1.26
N TYR A 48 1.61 3.77 -1.65
CA TYR A 48 0.43 3.16 -1.08
C TYR A 48 0.87 1.97 -0.24
N LEU A 49 0.45 1.95 1.02
CA LEU A 49 0.78 0.90 1.97
C LEU A 49 -0.51 0.38 2.59
N TYR A 50 -0.70 -0.93 2.58
CA TYR A 50 -1.70 -1.61 3.40
C TYR A 50 -0.98 -2.57 4.33
N THR A 51 -1.28 -2.51 5.62
CA THR A 51 -0.67 -3.36 6.66
C THR A 51 -1.72 -3.89 7.60
N LEU A 52 -1.42 -5.01 8.27
CA LEU A 52 -2.23 -5.57 9.34
C LEU A 52 -1.63 -5.18 10.69
N ASP A 53 -2.48 -4.94 11.69
CA ASP A 53 -2.06 -4.82 13.08
C ASP A 53 -2.02 -6.21 13.73
N ASP A 54 -0.88 -6.90 13.61
CA ASP A 54 -0.69 -8.29 14.05
C ASP A 54 -0.03 -8.44 15.44
N GLY A 55 -0.07 -7.38 16.26
CA GLY A 55 0.36 -7.46 17.67
C GLY A 55 1.83 -7.11 17.92
N GLY A 56 2.51 -6.53 16.93
CA GLY A 56 3.82 -5.89 17.10
C GLY A 56 5.01 -6.73 16.64
N VAL A 57 6.21 -6.17 16.81
CA VAL A 57 7.45 -6.72 16.25
C VAL A 57 8.07 -7.73 17.21
N GLU A 58 8.00 -9.02 16.88
CA GLU A 58 8.65 -10.09 17.67
C GLU A 58 10.15 -10.23 17.40
N GLN A 59 10.60 -9.85 16.20
CA GLN A 59 12.00 -9.94 15.77
C GLN A 59 12.41 -8.67 15.03
N PRO A 60 13.64 -8.17 15.22
CA PRO A 60 14.10 -7.01 14.47
C PRO A 60 14.13 -7.32 12.97
N ASP A 61 13.37 -6.55 12.20
CA ASP A 61 13.31 -6.65 10.74
C ASP A 61 13.41 -5.24 10.12
N GLN A 62 14.01 -5.14 8.94
CA GLN A 62 14.09 -3.90 8.18
C GLN A 62 14.11 -4.19 6.69
N THR A 63 13.27 -3.48 5.93
CA THR A 63 13.33 -3.45 4.46
C THR A 63 13.62 -2.02 3.98
N PHE A 64 14.54 -1.88 3.02
CA PHE A 64 14.83 -0.61 2.35
C PHE A 64 14.57 -0.75 0.85
N GLU A 65 13.72 0.13 0.31
CA GLU A 65 13.36 0.15 -1.10
C GLU A 65 13.73 1.50 -1.74
N VAL A 66 14.34 1.45 -2.92
CA VAL A 66 14.69 2.62 -3.73
C VAL A 66 14.10 2.45 -5.11
N SER A 67 13.24 3.38 -5.51
CA SER A 67 12.68 3.42 -6.86
C SER A 67 13.10 4.69 -7.58
N PHE A 68 13.80 4.51 -8.70
CA PHE A 68 14.10 5.58 -9.63
C PHE A 68 12.86 5.90 -10.48
N ASN A 69 12.81 7.12 -11.02
CA ASN A 69 11.78 7.55 -11.98
C ASN A 69 12.21 7.21 -13.40
#